data_AF-A0AAV0J859-F1
#
_entry.id   AF-A0AAV0J859-F1
#
_cell.length_a   1.000
_cell.length_b   1.000
_cell.length_c   1.000
_cell.angle_alpha   90.00
_cell.angle_beta   90.00
_cell.angle_gamma   90.00
#
_symmetry.space_group_name_H-M   'P 1'
#
loop_
_entity.id
_entity.type
_entity.pdbx_description
1 polymer ?
#
loop_
_entity_poly.entity_id
_entity_poly.type
_entity_poly.pdbx_seq_one_letter_code
_entity_poly.pdbx_strand_id
1 'polypeptide(L)'
;MTMKQWLFHHQNQSQRMAFAGVFAILLPIFFPHLFRPLGRASPSLFSEWVAPRPRHLPLLKAASNRHIPIRQQSELWAPLPDQGWKACNEPTTVSSLPAHSQGYIQVFLDGGLNQQRMGVCDAVAVAMILNATLVVPHLDLNPVWQDSSSFSDIFDVDHFINVLSNEVKIVKEPPREYAWSTREYYATGIRPTRIKTAPVHASAQWYQENVLPVLQSYGIVAIAPFSHRLAFDQLPTHLQRLRCKVNFEALAFVRDVKVLGDLIVNRLRNTHHQALGSELRENIDGSGHEGSGKYVVLHLRFDKDMAAHSACDFGGGKTEKLALAKYRQVLWQGRVLNSQFTDNELRSQGRCPLTPEEIGLLLAALGFSNNTRLYLASHKVFLETC
;
A
#
# COMPACT_ATOMS: atom_id res chain seq x y z
N MET A 1 16.56 28.25 -67.25
CA MET A 1 16.88 27.63 -65.95
C MET A 1 17.06 26.13 -66.21
N THR A 2 18.30 25.65 -66.21
CA THR A 2 18.70 24.35 -66.76
C THR A 2 18.45 23.20 -65.77
N MET A 3 18.23 21.99 -66.30
CA MET A 3 17.89 20.74 -65.58
C MET A 3 18.82 20.41 -64.38
N LYS A 4 20.04 20.97 -64.34
CA LYS A 4 20.97 20.90 -63.20
C LYS A 4 20.51 21.67 -61.96
N GLN A 5 19.80 22.80 -62.11
CA GLN A 5 19.27 23.57 -60.98
C GLN A 5 18.09 22.87 -60.28
N TRP A 6 17.30 22.09 -61.02
CA TRP A 6 16.17 21.34 -60.45
C TRP A 6 16.64 20.16 -59.59
N LEU A 7 17.65 19.42 -60.06
CA LEU A 7 18.27 18.31 -59.30
C LEU A 7 18.98 18.81 -58.02
N PHE A 8 19.71 19.92 -58.09
CA PHE A 8 20.35 20.52 -56.90
C PHE A 8 19.32 21.00 -55.88
N HIS A 9 18.20 21.57 -56.33
CA HIS A 9 17.15 22.06 -55.43
C HIS A 9 16.40 20.91 -54.75
N HIS A 10 16.11 19.82 -55.47
CA HIS A 10 15.45 18.64 -54.93
C HIS A 10 16.34 17.85 -53.94
N GLN A 11 17.64 17.75 -54.23
CA GLN A 11 18.59 17.05 -53.37
C GLN A 11 18.81 17.80 -52.05
N ASN A 12 18.85 19.14 -52.10
CA ASN A 12 18.99 19.99 -50.90
C ASN A 12 17.70 20.02 -50.06
N GLN A 13 16.53 19.87 -50.68
CA GLN A 13 15.24 19.78 -49.98
C GLN A 13 15.05 18.41 -49.32
N SER A 14 15.48 17.33 -49.99
CA SER A 14 15.53 15.97 -49.43
C SER A 14 16.47 15.87 -48.21
N GLN A 15 17.67 16.45 -48.31
CA GLN A 15 18.61 16.50 -47.19
C GLN A 15 18.08 17.36 -46.03
N ARG A 16 17.46 18.51 -46.29
CA ARG A 16 16.82 19.33 -45.24
C ARG A 16 15.67 18.60 -44.54
N MET A 17 14.86 17.82 -45.26
CA MET A 17 13.82 16.98 -44.64
C MET A 17 14.41 15.82 -43.84
N ALA A 18 15.50 15.21 -44.31
CA ALA A 18 16.21 14.16 -43.59
C ALA A 18 16.83 14.69 -42.27
N PHE A 19 17.47 15.87 -42.30
CA PHE A 19 18.01 16.50 -41.10
C PHE A 19 16.91 16.98 -40.14
N ALA A 20 15.79 17.51 -40.65
CA ALA A 20 14.63 17.85 -39.82
C ALA A 20 14.00 16.60 -39.15
N GLY A 21 13.94 15.48 -39.87
CA GLY A 21 13.48 14.20 -39.32
C GLY A 21 14.40 13.65 -38.22
N VAL A 22 15.72 13.71 -38.43
CA VAL A 22 16.72 13.30 -37.41
C VAL A 22 16.66 14.20 -36.18
N PHE A 23 16.49 15.52 -36.37
CA PHE A 23 16.35 16.45 -35.24
C PHE A 23 15.06 16.22 -34.45
N ALA A 24 13.95 15.90 -35.11
CA ALA A 24 12.69 15.53 -34.45
C ALA A 24 12.79 14.19 -33.67
N ILE A 25 13.57 13.23 -34.17
CA ILE A 25 13.79 11.94 -33.50
C ILE A 25 14.72 12.08 -32.28
N LEU A 26 15.68 13.01 -32.32
CA LEU A 26 16.66 13.20 -31.24
C LEU A 26 16.23 14.24 -30.18
N LEU A 27 15.29 15.14 -30.50
CA LEU A 27 14.75 16.15 -29.56
C LEU A 27 14.29 15.58 -28.19
N PRO A 28 13.63 14.41 -28.13
CA PRO A 28 13.19 13.82 -26.86
C PRO A 28 14.34 13.37 -25.95
N ILE A 29 15.53 13.11 -26.52
CA ILE A 29 16.71 12.63 -25.79
C ILE A 29 17.42 13.81 -25.10
N PHE A 30 17.44 14.98 -25.74
CA PHE A 30 18.12 16.18 -25.21
C PHE A 30 17.22 17.06 -24.32
N PHE A 31 15.88 16.97 -24.47
CA PHE A 31 14.92 17.74 -23.67
C PHE A 31 13.85 16.85 -22.99
N PRO A 32 14.24 15.90 -22.12
CA PRO A 32 13.31 14.94 -21.51
C PRO A 32 12.20 15.60 -20.65
N HIS A 33 12.41 16.84 -20.20
CA HIS A 33 11.44 17.59 -19.41
C HIS A 33 10.29 18.20 -20.23
N LEU A 34 10.52 18.54 -21.51
CA LEU A 34 9.50 19.09 -22.41
C LEU A 34 8.57 18.00 -22.98
N PHE A 35 9.06 16.78 -23.14
CA PHE A 35 8.30 15.64 -23.68
C PHE A 35 7.76 14.68 -22.60
N ARG A 36 8.05 14.95 -21.33
CA ARG A 36 7.47 14.24 -20.18
C ARG A 36 5.93 14.17 -20.17
N PRO A 37 5.15 15.13 -20.72
CA PRO A 37 3.70 15.00 -20.75
C PRO A 37 3.18 14.08 -21.86
N LEU A 38 3.93 13.88 -22.96
CA LEU A 38 3.46 13.15 -24.14
C LEU A 38 3.70 11.63 -24.07
N GLY A 39 4.55 11.16 -23.15
CA GLY A 39 4.74 9.73 -22.88
C GLY A 39 3.79 9.14 -21.82
N ARG A 40 2.96 9.97 -21.16
CA ARG A 40 2.05 9.54 -20.08
C ARG A 40 0.63 10.11 -20.19
N ALA A 41 0.31 10.85 -21.25
CA ALA A 41 -1.05 11.22 -21.60
C ALA A 41 -1.54 10.37 -22.78
N SER A 42 -1.94 9.14 -22.48
CA SER A 42 -2.91 8.40 -23.29
C SER A 42 -3.68 7.43 -22.39
N PRO A 43 -4.71 7.89 -21.66
CA PRO A 43 -5.69 6.98 -21.10
C PRO A 43 -6.74 6.65 -22.17
N SER A 44 -6.35 6.12 -23.35
CA SER A 44 -7.34 5.75 -24.39
C SER A 44 -6.87 4.89 -25.58
N LEU A 45 -5.74 4.17 -25.51
CA LEU A 45 -5.38 3.19 -26.58
C LEU A 45 -5.79 1.74 -26.29
N PHE A 46 -6.55 1.52 -25.23
CA PHE A 46 -7.18 0.22 -24.95
C PHE A 46 -8.65 0.46 -24.59
N SER A 47 -9.45 0.83 -25.59
CA SER A 47 -10.91 1.03 -25.46
C SER A 47 -11.72 -0.22 -25.85
N GLU A 48 -11.09 -1.37 -26.06
CA GLU A 48 -11.80 -2.63 -26.30
C GLU A 48 -11.38 -3.66 -25.24
N TRP A 49 -11.62 -3.32 -23.98
CA TRP A 49 -11.62 -4.33 -22.93
C TRP A 49 -12.98 -5.00 -22.92
N VAL A 50 -13.03 -6.26 -23.35
CA VAL A 50 -14.17 -7.12 -23.07
C VAL A 50 -14.16 -7.33 -21.55
N ALA A 51 -15.17 -6.80 -20.86
CA ALA A 51 -15.40 -7.14 -19.46
C ALA A 51 -15.36 -8.67 -19.32
N PRO A 52 -14.54 -9.22 -18.41
CA PRO A 52 -14.44 -10.66 -18.25
C PRO A 52 -15.82 -11.25 -18.03
N ARG A 53 -16.09 -12.37 -18.70
CA ARG A 53 -17.39 -13.01 -18.59
C ARG A 53 -17.54 -13.58 -17.18
N PRO A 54 -18.68 -13.35 -16.51
CA PRO A 54 -18.99 -14.00 -15.24
C PRO A 54 -18.85 -15.52 -15.41
N ARG A 55 -18.04 -16.15 -14.55
CA ARG A 55 -17.78 -17.60 -14.59
C ARG A 55 -18.77 -18.39 -13.73
N HIS A 56 -19.33 -17.75 -12.71
CA HIS A 56 -20.10 -18.40 -11.66
C HIS A 56 -21.53 -17.85 -11.50
N LEU A 57 -22.03 -17.12 -12.49
CA LEU A 57 -23.31 -16.42 -12.38
C LEU A 57 -24.50 -17.35 -12.07
N PRO A 58 -24.61 -18.55 -12.65
CA PRO A 58 -25.65 -19.51 -12.25
C PRO A 58 -25.54 -19.93 -10.79
N LEU A 59 -24.32 -20.14 -10.29
CA LEU A 59 -24.07 -20.51 -8.89
C LEU A 59 -24.40 -19.37 -7.95
N LEU A 60 -23.99 -18.14 -8.29
CA LEU A 60 -24.30 -16.94 -7.51
C LEU A 60 -25.81 -16.72 -7.40
N LYS A 61 -26.55 -16.88 -8.51
CA LYS A 61 -28.02 -16.80 -8.52
C LYS A 61 -28.65 -17.88 -7.64
N ALA A 62 -28.18 -19.11 -7.75
CA ALA A 62 -28.66 -20.22 -6.92
C ALA A 62 -28.38 -19.99 -5.43
N ALA A 63 -27.17 -19.52 -5.08
CA ALA A 63 -26.77 -19.23 -3.70
C ALA A 63 -27.58 -18.06 -3.11
N SER A 64 -27.84 -17.01 -3.89
CA SER A 64 -28.61 -15.84 -3.43
C SER A 64 -30.07 -16.16 -3.14
N ASN A 65 -30.64 -17.17 -3.81
CA ASN A 65 -32.02 -17.62 -3.62
C ASN A 65 -32.16 -18.74 -2.59
N ARG A 66 -31.05 -19.18 -1.98
CA ARG A 66 -31.07 -20.27 -0.99
C ARG A 66 -31.77 -19.79 0.28
N HIS A 67 -32.72 -20.58 0.77
CA HIS A 67 -33.30 -20.35 2.09
C HIS A 67 -32.27 -20.68 3.18
N ILE A 68 -32.00 -19.71 4.06
CA ILE A 68 -31.01 -19.83 5.13
C ILE A 68 -31.75 -19.96 6.46
N PRO A 69 -31.61 -21.08 7.19
CA PRO A 69 -32.30 -21.28 8.45
C PRO A 69 -32.05 -20.16 9.44
N ILE A 70 -33.06 -19.77 10.21
CA ILE A 70 -32.99 -18.69 11.22
C ILE A 70 -31.81 -18.91 12.19
N ARG A 71 -31.58 -20.16 12.60
CA ARG A 71 -30.45 -20.52 13.46
C ARG A 71 -29.09 -20.15 12.84
N GLN A 72 -28.89 -20.44 11.56
CA GLN A 72 -27.65 -20.11 10.85
C GLN A 72 -27.47 -18.59 10.73
N GLN A 73 -28.56 -17.84 10.54
CA GLN A 73 -28.51 -16.37 10.54
C GLN A 73 -28.12 -15.80 11.91
N SER A 74 -28.61 -16.41 12.99
CA SER A 74 -28.23 -16.01 14.36
C SER A 74 -26.75 -16.31 14.65
N GLU A 75 -26.27 -17.49 14.22
CA GLU A 75 -24.88 -17.92 14.41
C GLU A 75 -23.91 -17.06 13.56
N LEU A 76 -24.30 -16.65 12.34
CA LEU A 76 -23.48 -15.80 11.46
C LEU A 76 -23.05 -14.49 12.12
N TRP A 77 -23.93 -13.92 12.94
CA TRP A 77 -23.71 -12.65 13.61
C TRP A 77 -23.31 -12.79 15.08
N ALA A 78 -23.07 -14.02 15.54
CA ALA A 78 -22.55 -14.28 16.87
C ALA A 78 -21.07 -13.86 16.93
N PRO A 79 -20.59 -13.36 18.08
CA PRO A 79 -19.17 -13.10 18.25
C PRO A 79 -18.37 -14.40 18.11
N LEU A 80 -17.16 -14.30 17.55
CA LEU A 80 -16.25 -15.44 17.53
C LEU A 80 -15.87 -15.83 18.97
N PRO A 81 -15.58 -17.13 19.23
CA PRO A 81 -15.05 -17.55 20.51
C PRO A 81 -13.80 -16.75 20.88
N ASP A 82 -13.67 -16.40 22.16
CA ASP A 82 -12.43 -15.80 22.66
C ASP A 82 -11.29 -16.81 22.50
N GLN A 83 -10.28 -16.42 21.74
CA GLN A 83 -9.08 -17.22 21.49
C GLN A 83 -7.93 -16.86 22.46
N GLY A 84 -8.18 -16.00 23.46
CA GLY A 84 -7.20 -15.61 24.46
C GLY A 84 -6.13 -14.63 23.96
N TRP A 85 -6.40 -13.92 22.85
CA TRP A 85 -5.52 -12.88 22.34
C TRP A 85 -5.42 -11.72 23.34
N LYS A 86 -4.19 -11.27 23.63
CA LYS A 86 -3.93 -10.17 24.54
C LYS A 86 -3.18 -9.04 23.84
N ALA A 87 -3.39 -7.81 24.31
CA ALA A 87 -2.62 -6.67 23.85
C ALA A 87 -1.13 -6.88 24.14
N CYS A 88 -0.28 -6.45 23.20
CA CYS A 88 1.18 -6.55 23.30
C CYS A 88 1.83 -5.35 24.03
N ASN A 89 1.01 -4.47 24.61
CA ASN A 89 1.41 -3.16 25.14
C ASN A 89 1.72 -3.20 26.65
N GLU A 90 2.03 -4.38 27.20
CA GLU A 90 2.38 -4.45 28.63
C GLU A 90 3.58 -3.56 28.93
N PRO A 91 3.51 -2.70 29.97
CA PRO A 91 4.58 -1.78 30.30
C PRO A 91 5.85 -2.57 30.60
N THR A 92 6.90 -2.32 29.82
CA THR A 92 8.21 -2.88 30.12
C THR A 92 8.81 -2.05 31.26
N THR A 93 9.42 -2.73 32.24
CA THR A 93 10.18 -2.08 33.31
C THR A 93 11.23 -1.15 32.69
N VAL A 94 11.06 0.14 32.94
CA VAL A 94 11.73 1.24 32.24
C VAL A 94 13.24 1.16 32.46
N SER A 95 14.00 1.01 31.37
CA SER A 95 15.41 1.45 31.33
C SER A 95 15.39 2.89 30.86
N SER A 96 15.98 3.80 31.63
CA SER A 96 16.11 5.20 31.21
C SER A 96 16.84 5.27 29.87
N LEU A 97 16.31 6.06 28.93
CA LEU A 97 17.00 6.37 27.69
C LEU A 97 18.44 6.84 27.98
N PRO A 98 19.44 6.38 27.21
CA PRO A 98 20.80 6.90 27.34
C PRO A 98 20.81 8.42 27.19
N ALA A 99 21.57 9.12 28.05
CA ALA A 99 21.63 10.59 28.04
C ALA A 99 22.14 11.16 26.70
N HIS A 100 22.94 10.39 25.95
CA HIS A 100 23.53 10.79 24.68
C HIS A 100 23.16 9.81 23.57
N SER A 101 22.73 10.37 22.44
CA SER A 101 22.44 9.63 21.20
C SER A 101 23.69 9.54 20.33
N GLN A 102 23.84 8.44 19.59
CA GLN A 102 24.96 8.21 18.65
C GLN A 102 24.87 9.06 17.37
N GLY A 103 23.73 9.70 17.10
CA GLY A 103 23.51 10.52 15.90
C GLY A 103 22.05 10.46 15.44
N TYR A 104 21.81 10.85 14.18
CA TYR A 104 20.48 10.89 13.57
C TYR A 104 20.31 9.81 12.49
N ILE A 105 19.18 9.10 12.51
CA ILE A 105 18.80 8.15 11.46
C ILE A 105 17.62 8.72 10.69
N GLN A 106 17.74 8.78 9.37
CA GLN A 106 16.64 9.00 8.43
C GLN A 106 16.32 7.72 7.69
N VAL A 107 15.03 7.45 7.51
CA VAL A 107 14.55 6.34 6.69
C VAL A 107 13.62 6.88 5.60
N PHE A 108 13.79 6.35 4.38
CA PHE A 108 12.98 6.68 3.22
C PHE A 108 12.18 5.45 2.80
N LEU A 109 10.94 5.39 3.26
CA LEU A 109 10.11 4.20 3.29
C LEU A 109 9.53 3.87 1.92
N ASP A 110 9.88 2.73 1.35
CA ASP A 110 9.35 2.26 0.07
C ASP A 110 8.24 1.19 0.24
N GLY A 111 7.52 0.95 -0.85
CA GLY A 111 6.41 0.00 -0.87
C GLY A 111 5.04 0.65 -0.74
N GLY A 112 4.00 -0.15 -0.53
CA GLY A 112 2.65 0.36 -0.24
C GLY A 112 2.51 0.79 1.23
N LEU A 113 1.46 1.54 1.58
CA LEU A 113 1.29 2.10 2.93
C LEU A 113 1.41 1.06 4.06
N ASN A 114 0.85 -0.15 3.87
CA ASN A 114 0.99 -1.23 4.87
C ASN A 114 2.45 -1.73 5.01
N GLN A 115 3.23 -1.76 3.93
CA GLN A 115 4.65 -2.10 3.98
C GLN A 115 5.46 -0.98 4.63
N GLN A 116 5.14 0.27 4.30
CA GLN A 116 5.75 1.45 4.92
C GLN A 116 5.46 1.49 6.43
N ARG A 117 4.23 1.18 6.85
CA ARG A 117 3.84 1.02 8.26
C ARG A 117 4.73 0.02 8.99
N MET A 118 4.97 -1.15 8.40
CA MET A 118 5.91 -2.13 8.94
C MET A 118 7.35 -1.59 8.95
N GLY A 119 7.76 -0.87 7.92
CA GLY A 119 9.06 -0.19 7.86
C GLY A 119 9.23 0.88 8.94
N VAL A 120 8.18 1.60 9.34
CA VAL A 120 8.23 2.52 10.49
C VAL A 120 8.52 1.76 11.78
N CYS A 121 7.86 0.63 11.98
CA CYS A 121 8.09 -0.23 13.16
C CYS A 121 9.57 -0.68 13.21
N ASP A 122 10.12 -1.08 12.07
CA ASP A 122 11.53 -1.47 11.95
C ASP A 122 12.47 -0.29 12.19
N ALA A 123 12.14 0.90 11.67
CA ALA A 123 12.96 2.09 11.83
C ALA A 123 13.09 2.50 13.30
N VAL A 124 11.98 2.46 14.06
CA VAL A 124 12.00 2.72 15.50
C VAL A 124 12.83 1.67 16.23
N ALA A 125 12.66 0.38 15.92
CA ALA A 125 13.47 -0.68 16.51
C ALA A 125 14.97 -0.55 16.19
N VAL A 126 15.31 -0.21 14.94
CA VAL A 126 16.70 0.04 14.50
C VAL A 126 17.29 1.25 15.23
N ALA A 127 16.53 2.33 15.40
CA ALA A 127 16.98 3.48 16.18
C ALA A 127 17.27 3.10 17.64
N MET A 128 16.44 2.25 18.26
CA MET A 128 16.71 1.70 19.60
C MET A 128 17.97 0.83 19.63
N ILE A 129 18.13 -0.09 18.67
CA ILE A 129 19.31 -0.98 18.56
C ILE A 129 20.61 -0.17 18.48
N LEU A 130 20.58 0.97 17.78
CA LEU A 130 21.74 1.82 17.51
C LEU A 130 21.91 2.97 18.52
N ASN A 131 21.01 3.10 19.51
CA ASN A 131 20.93 4.24 20.42
C ASN A 131 20.97 5.59 19.65
N ALA A 132 20.18 5.68 18.59
CA ALA A 132 20.14 6.80 17.67
C ALA A 132 18.84 7.60 17.80
N THR A 133 18.89 8.88 17.42
CA THR A 133 17.72 9.73 17.31
C THR A 133 17.07 9.48 15.95
N LEU A 134 15.80 9.07 15.95
CA LEU A 134 15.05 8.87 14.71
C LEU A 134 14.50 10.22 14.23
N VAL A 135 14.78 10.57 12.98
CA VAL A 135 14.04 11.63 12.28
C VAL A 135 12.73 11.03 11.78
N VAL A 136 11.62 11.75 11.91
CA VAL A 136 10.29 11.30 11.44
C VAL A 136 10.40 10.66 10.05
N PRO A 137 9.95 9.41 9.86
CA PRO A 137 10.12 8.68 8.62
C PRO A 137 9.55 9.39 7.40
N HIS A 138 10.27 9.34 6.27
CA HIS A 138 9.76 9.84 5.00
C HIS A 138 9.00 8.72 4.26
N LEU A 139 7.79 9.02 3.76
CA LEU A 139 7.01 8.10 2.93
C LEU A 139 7.37 8.33 1.45
N ASP A 140 7.89 7.30 0.77
CA ASP A 140 8.20 7.40 -0.65
C ASP A 140 6.95 7.23 -1.51
N LEU A 141 6.89 8.00 -2.59
CA LEU A 141 5.83 7.88 -3.58
C LEU A 141 5.84 6.50 -4.23
N ASN A 142 4.74 5.77 -4.06
CA ASN A 142 4.53 4.47 -4.68
C ASN A 142 4.07 4.63 -6.15
N PRO A 143 4.63 3.88 -7.11
CA PRO A 143 4.28 4.01 -8.53
C PRO A 143 2.85 3.54 -8.88
N VAL A 144 2.23 2.70 -8.04
CA VAL A 144 0.85 2.22 -8.21
C VAL A 144 -0.14 3.27 -7.72
N TRP A 145 0.01 3.68 -6.46
CA TRP A 145 -0.96 4.51 -5.76
C TRP A 145 -0.79 6.00 -6.06
N GLN A 146 0.45 6.42 -6.34
CA GLN A 146 0.84 7.82 -6.58
C GLN A 146 0.39 8.78 -5.49
N ASP A 147 0.21 8.27 -4.27
CA ASP A 147 -0.08 9.08 -3.09
C ASP A 147 1.17 9.86 -2.68
N SER A 148 1.03 11.18 -2.59
CA SER A 148 2.07 12.12 -2.19
C SER A 148 1.97 12.55 -0.74
N SER A 149 1.03 11.98 0.03
CA SER A 149 0.85 12.29 1.45
C SER A 149 2.14 12.03 2.22
N SER A 150 2.50 13.01 3.05
CA SER A 150 3.60 12.91 3.98
C SER A 150 3.21 12.09 5.21
N PHE A 151 4.19 11.75 6.06
CA PHE A 151 3.93 11.07 7.33
C PHE A 151 2.93 11.85 8.20
N SER A 152 3.06 13.19 8.25
CA SER A 152 2.19 14.07 9.04
C SER A 152 0.79 14.25 8.48
N ASP A 153 0.58 13.96 7.19
CA ASP A 153 -0.76 14.01 6.59
C ASP A 153 -1.60 12.79 7.00
N ILE A 154 -0.94 11.68 7.35
CA ILE A 154 -1.59 10.41 7.70
C ILE A 154 -1.59 10.19 9.22
N PHE A 155 -0.46 10.40 9.89
CA PHE A 155 -0.27 10.07 11.30
C PHE A 155 -0.04 11.31 12.16
N ASP A 156 -0.56 11.25 13.38
CA ASP A 156 -0.36 12.27 14.41
C ASP A 156 1.09 12.20 14.93
N VAL A 157 1.93 13.13 14.47
CA VAL A 157 3.36 13.17 14.77
C VAL A 157 3.63 13.45 16.24
N ASP A 158 2.86 14.34 16.86
CA ASP A 158 3.06 14.70 18.27
C ASP A 158 2.70 13.53 19.19
N HIS A 159 1.60 12.83 18.88
CA HIS A 159 1.26 11.56 19.54
C HIS A 159 2.34 10.50 19.34
N PHE A 160 2.83 10.33 18.10
CA PHE A 160 3.88 9.35 17.78
C PHE A 160 5.16 9.59 18.59
N ILE A 161 5.62 10.85 18.70
CA ILE A 161 6.80 11.23 19.50
C ILE A 161 6.54 11.00 20.99
N ASN A 162 5.38 11.41 21.49
CA ASN A 162 5.05 11.32 22.91
C ASN A 162 4.91 9.87 23.40
N VAL A 163 4.25 9.00 22.63
CA VAL A 163 4.08 7.58 23.00
C VAL A 163 5.42 6.84 23.08
N LEU A 164 6.39 7.22 22.25
CA LEU A 164 7.70 6.55 22.14
C LEU A 164 8.82 7.25 22.93
N SER A 165 8.50 8.29 23.71
CA SER A 165 9.49 9.16 24.36
C SER A 165 10.38 8.45 25.37
N ASN A 166 9.96 7.27 25.87
CA ASN A 166 10.71 6.48 26.83
C ASN A 166 11.59 5.41 26.16
N GLU A 167 11.39 5.13 24.87
CA GLU A 167 12.06 4.05 24.14
C GLU A 167 13.04 4.56 23.10
N VAL A 168 12.70 5.64 22.38
CA VAL A 168 13.53 6.22 21.32
C VAL A 168 13.35 7.73 21.27
N LYS A 169 14.46 8.47 21.12
CA LYS A 169 14.37 9.92 20.86
C LYS A 169 13.96 10.15 19.40
N ILE A 170 12.90 10.94 19.19
CA ILE A 170 12.38 11.23 17.85
C ILE A 170 12.32 12.74 17.64
N VAL A 171 12.73 13.20 16.45
CA VAL A 171 12.67 14.61 16.03
C VAL A 171 11.92 14.74 14.72
N LYS A 172 11.17 15.85 14.56
CA LYS A 172 10.38 16.11 13.33
C LYS A 172 11.28 16.34 12.11
N GLU A 173 12.36 17.07 12.30
CA GLU A 173 13.31 17.44 11.26
C GLU A 173 14.74 17.21 11.77
N PRO A 174 15.70 16.94 10.86
CA PRO A 174 17.10 16.86 11.25
C PRO A 174 17.62 18.24 11.71
N PRO A 175 18.66 18.29 12.55
CA PRO A 175 19.36 19.53 12.88
C PRO A 175 19.82 20.32 11.66
N ARG A 176 20.00 21.64 11.81
CA ARG A 176 20.31 22.56 10.70
C ARG A 176 21.59 22.19 9.95
N GLU A 177 22.59 21.68 10.66
CA GLU A 177 23.85 21.18 10.09
C GLU A 177 23.65 19.99 9.12
N TYR A 178 22.50 19.31 9.20
CA TYR A 178 22.11 18.20 8.34
C TYR A 178 20.94 18.54 7.41
N ALA A 179 20.59 19.83 7.25
CA ALA A 179 19.50 20.26 6.35
C ALA A 179 19.73 19.85 4.88
N TRP A 180 20.98 19.54 4.49
CA TRP A 180 21.33 18.99 3.17
C TRP A 180 20.87 17.54 2.96
N SER A 181 20.52 16.82 4.04
CA SER A 181 20.21 15.39 4.04
C SER A 181 18.76 15.14 3.62
N THR A 182 18.46 15.44 2.35
CA THR A 182 17.12 15.35 1.76
C THR A 182 16.97 14.15 0.84
N ARG A 183 15.73 13.83 0.49
CA ARG A 183 15.43 12.78 -0.50
C ARG A 183 16.13 13.05 -1.83
N GLU A 184 16.08 14.30 -2.28
CA GLU A 184 16.65 14.76 -3.54
C GLU A 184 18.17 14.58 -3.53
N TYR A 185 18.83 14.93 -2.43
CA TYR A 185 20.27 14.76 -2.27
C TYR A 185 20.73 13.31 -2.44
N TYR A 186 19.94 12.36 -1.93
CA TYR A 186 20.20 10.93 -2.05
C TYR A 186 19.78 10.34 -3.41
N ALA A 187 18.85 10.97 -4.12
CA ALA A 187 18.39 10.52 -5.43
C ALA A 187 19.43 10.74 -6.54
N THR A 188 20.30 11.76 -6.41
CA THR A 188 21.22 12.15 -7.48
C THR A 188 22.55 11.38 -7.51
N GLY A 189 22.85 10.54 -6.51
CA GLY A 189 24.12 9.82 -6.49
C GLY A 189 24.35 8.91 -5.29
N ILE A 190 25.50 8.24 -5.29
CA ILE A 190 25.98 7.44 -4.16
C ILE A 190 26.57 8.41 -3.13
N ARG A 191 26.13 8.29 -1.88
CA ARG A 191 26.57 9.13 -0.76
C ARG A 191 27.14 8.25 0.35
N PRO A 192 28.23 8.66 1.02
CA PRO A 192 28.79 7.87 2.11
C PRO A 192 27.82 7.75 3.30
N THR A 193 26.92 8.72 3.48
CA THR A 193 25.88 8.71 4.51
C THR A 193 24.64 7.92 4.12
N ARG A 194 24.63 7.24 2.96
CA ARG A 194 23.48 6.48 2.47
C ARG A 194 23.72 4.97 2.54
N ILE A 195 22.84 4.27 3.23
CA ILE A 195 22.73 2.81 3.22
C ILE A 195 21.63 2.43 2.22
N LYS A 196 22.02 1.77 1.12
CA LYS A 196 21.08 1.37 0.05
C LYS A 196 20.68 -0.12 0.12
N THR A 197 21.55 -0.96 0.65
CA THR A 197 21.48 -2.42 0.49
C THR A 197 21.37 -3.13 1.84
N ALA A 198 20.38 -2.75 2.65
CA ALA A 198 20.01 -3.59 3.79
C ALA A 198 19.44 -4.92 3.27
N PRO A 199 20.00 -6.08 3.68
CA PRO A 199 19.48 -7.38 3.33
C PRO A 199 17.99 -7.52 3.70
N VAL A 200 17.28 -8.40 2.99
CA VAL A 200 15.95 -8.84 3.46
C VAL A 200 16.17 -9.60 4.77
N HIS A 201 15.43 -9.26 5.82
CA HIS A 201 15.61 -9.83 7.17
C HIS A 201 17.03 -9.63 7.73
N ALA A 202 17.57 -8.42 7.60
CA ALA A 202 18.82 -8.03 8.24
C ALA A 202 18.73 -8.18 9.77
N SER A 203 19.74 -8.79 10.40
CA SER A 203 19.80 -8.97 11.85
C SER A 203 20.13 -7.66 12.58
N ALA A 204 19.88 -7.60 13.88
CA ALA A 204 20.29 -6.46 14.72
C ALA A 204 21.81 -6.21 14.64
N GLN A 205 22.61 -7.29 14.64
CA GLN A 205 24.06 -7.24 14.48
C GLN A 205 24.47 -6.62 13.13
N TRP A 206 23.75 -6.92 12.04
CA TRP A 206 24.04 -6.32 10.74
C TRP A 206 23.94 -4.79 10.80
N TYR A 207 22.94 -4.24 11.49
CA TYR A 207 22.83 -2.78 11.66
C TYR A 207 23.98 -2.21 12.50
N GLN A 208 24.39 -2.91 13.55
CA GLN A 208 25.54 -2.49 14.37
C GLN A 208 26.85 -2.50 13.56
N GLU A 209 27.04 -3.46 12.66
CA GLU A 209 28.27 -3.58 11.87
C GLU A 209 28.30 -2.67 10.64
N ASN A 210 27.14 -2.35 10.05
CA ASN A 210 27.08 -1.69 8.74
C ASN A 210 26.48 -0.27 8.79
N VAL A 211 25.65 0.05 9.79
CA VAL A 211 24.98 1.35 9.90
C VAL A 211 25.61 2.20 11.00
N LEU A 212 25.92 1.62 12.16
CA LEU A 212 26.52 2.34 13.28
C LEU A 212 27.85 3.04 12.91
N PRO A 213 28.78 2.42 12.16
CA PRO A 213 30.06 3.08 11.85
C PRO A 213 29.88 4.33 10.98
N VAL A 214 28.92 4.29 10.05
CA VAL A 214 28.56 5.44 9.23
C VAL A 214 27.92 6.53 10.09
N LEU A 215 27.00 6.14 10.97
CA LEU A 215 26.36 7.06 11.91
C LEU A 215 27.38 7.76 12.80
N GLN A 216 28.35 7.04 13.37
CA GLN A 216 29.39 7.60 14.23
C GLN A 216 30.37 8.49 13.46
N SER A 217 30.64 8.19 12.18
CA SER A 217 31.58 8.96 11.36
C SER A 217 31.00 10.29 10.89
N TYR A 218 29.71 10.33 10.56
CA TYR A 218 29.08 11.51 9.94
C TYR A 218 28.05 12.20 10.85
N GLY A 219 27.66 11.57 11.96
CA GLY A 219 26.60 12.01 12.87
C GLY A 219 25.18 11.86 12.31
N ILE A 220 25.03 11.55 11.02
CA ILE A 220 23.75 11.23 10.37
C ILE A 220 23.91 10.10 9.36
N VAL A 221 22.88 9.26 9.23
CA VAL A 221 22.79 8.22 8.21
C VAL A 221 21.36 8.14 7.65
N ALA A 222 21.27 7.95 6.34
CA ALA A 222 20.01 7.71 5.64
C ALA A 222 19.94 6.29 5.10
N ILE A 223 18.86 5.58 5.41
CA ILE A 223 18.57 4.28 4.83
C ILE A 223 17.52 4.48 3.73
N ALA A 224 17.95 4.32 2.48
CA ALA A 224 17.15 4.71 1.31
C ALA A 224 17.43 3.81 0.09
N PRO A 225 16.45 3.03 -0.41
CA PRO A 225 15.12 2.85 0.17
C PRO A 225 15.15 1.99 1.45
N PHE A 226 14.12 2.14 2.29
CA PHE A 226 13.92 1.32 3.48
C PHE A 226 12.54 0.67 3.44
N SER A 227 12.49 -0.65 3.57
CA SER A 227 11.24 -1.39 3.70
C SER A 227 11.20 -2.05 5.09
N HIS A 228 10.40 -3.10 5.25
CA HIS A 228 10.44 -4.00 6.40
C HIS A 228 11.69 -4.91 6.36
N ARG A 229 12.86 -4.33 6.63
CA ARG A 229 14.16 -5.01 6.46
C ARG A 229 14.69 -5.68 7.73
N LEU A 230 14.18 -5.35 8.92
CA LEU A 230 14.64 -5.97 10.16
C LEU A 230 14.09 -7.39 10.28
N ALA A 231 14.95 -8.35 10.63
CA ALA A 231 14.56 -9.75 10.85
C ALA A 231 13.44 -9.85 11.92
N PHE A 232 12.55 -10.84 11.77
CA PHE A 232 11.57 -11.16 12.82
C PHE A 232 12.14 -12.18 13.81
N ASP A 233 12.87 -13.17 13.30
CA ASP A 233 13.39 -14.25 14.11
C ASP A 233 14.55 -13.75 14.98
N GLN A 234 14.67 -14.33 16.18
CA GLN A 234 15.78 -14.08 17.12
C GLN A 234 15.90 -12.62 17.61
N LEU A 235 14.91 -11.76 17.33
CA LEU A 235 14.85 -10.45 17.97
C LEU A 235 14.47 -10.60 19.45
N PRO A 236 15.18 -9.92 20.37
CA PRO A 236 14.78 -9.81 21.77
C PRO A 236 13.31 -9.38 21.93
N THR A 237 12.63 -9.98 22.91
CA THR A 237 11.20 -9.74 23.17
C THR A 237 10.84 -8.26 23.34
N HIS A 238 11.72 -7.47 23.94
CA HIS A 238 11.49 -6.03 24.12
C HIS A 238 11.42 -5.27 22.78
N LEU A 239 12.21 -5.65 21.77
CA LEU A 239 12.14 -5.04 20.43
C LEU A 239 10.87 -5.44 19.69
N GLN A 240 10.42 -6.68 19.87
CA GLN A 240 9.15 -7.12 19.29
C GLN A 240 7.95 -6.39 19.94
N ARG A 241 7.98 -6.22 21.25
CA ARG A 241 7.01 -5.38 21.98
C ARG A 241 7.04 -3.94 21.49
N LEU A 242 8.22 -3.36 21.29
CA LEU A 242 8.37 -2.02 20.73
C LEU A 242 7.74 -1.92 19.33
N ARG A 243 8.04 -2.84 18.41
CA ARG A 243 7.41 -2.87 17.08
C ARG A 243 5.89 -2.96 17.18
N CYS A 244 5.38 -3.74 18.12
CA CYS A 244 3.95 -3.88 18.36
C CYS A 244 3.32 -2.58 18.91
N LYS A 245 3.93 -1.96 19.92
CA LYS A 245 3.55 -0.65 20.45
C LYS A 245 3.56 0.42 19.35
N VAL A 246 4.59 0.47 18.52
CA VAL A 246 4.66 1.38 17.37
C VAL A 246 3.47 1.15 16.44
N ASN A 247 3.24 -0.10 16.07
CA ASN A 247 2.22 -0.45 15.08
C ASN A 247 0.80 -0.16 15.56
N PHE A 248 0.46 -0.45 16.81
CA PHE A 248 -0.91 -0.43 17.31
C PHE A 248 -1.25 0.79 18.19
N GLU A 249 -0.25 1.47 18.75
CA GLU A 249 -0.46 2.58 19.68
C GLU A 249 0.14 3.90 19.15
N ALA A 250 1.40 3.89 18.70
CA ALA A 250 2.09 5.12 18.29
C ALA A 250 1.64 5.64 16.91
N LEU A 251 1.36 4.74 15.95
CA LEU A 251 0.86 5.09 14.62
C LEU A 251 -0.65 5.38 14.64
N ALA A 252 -1.01 6.47 15.31
CA ALA A 252 -2.38 6.95 15.35
C ALA A 252 -2.65 7.87 14.16
N PHE A 253 -3.79 7.69 13.49
CA PHE A 253 -4.20 8.59 12.41
C PHE A 253 -4.43 10.02 12.90
N VAL A 254 -4.25 10.99 12.00
CA VAL A 254 -4.64 12.39 12.25
C VAL A 254 -6.14 12.52 12.52
N ARG A 255 -6.51 13.62 13.19
CA ARG A 255 -7.89 13.86 13.64
C ARG A 255 -8.92 13.74 12.52
N ASP A 256 -8.66 14.32 11.36
CA ASP A 256 -9.64 14.37 10.28
C ASP A 256 -9.94 12.97 9.71
N VAL A 257 -8.92 12.11 9.62
CA VAL A 257 -9.09 10.70 9.22
C VAL A 257 -9.91 9.93 10.26
N LYS A 258 -9.66 10.15 11.56
CA LYS A 258 -10.44 9.52 12.64
C LYS A 258 -11.90 9.95 12.61
N VAL A 259 -12.15 11.26 12.53
CA VAL A 259 -13.51 11.83 12.46
C VAL A 259 -14.27 11.29 11.25
N LEU A 260 -13.63 11.23 10.08
CA LEU A 260 -14.24 10.65 8.89
C LEU A 260 -14.57 9.16 9.08
N GLY A 261 -13.65 8.39 9.68
CA GLY A 261 -13.87 6.98 10.02
C GLY A 261 -15.07 6.79 10.94
N ASP A 262 -15.15 7.57 12.02
CA ASP A 262 -16.26 7.53 12.97
C ASP A 262 -17.59 7.89 12.29
N LEU A 263 -17.60 8.89 11.41
CA LEU A 263 -18.79 9.26 10.65
C LEU A 263 -19.27 8.13 9.73
N ILE A 264 -18.35 7.42 9.07
CA ILE A 264 -18.68 6.25 8.23
C ILE A 264 -19.28 5.14 9.09
N VAL A 265 -18.65 4.80 10.21
CA VAL A 265 -19.14 3.77 11.13
C VAL A 265 -20.51 4.12 11.68
N ASN A 266 -20.72 5.39 12.09
CA ASN A 266 -21.99 5.87 12.58
C ASN A 266 -23.10 5.75 11.52
N ARG A 267 -22.82 6.09 10.26
CA ARG A 267 -23.79 5.95 9.16
C ARG A 267 -24.15 4.49 8.89
N LEU A 268 -23.17 3.59 8.90
CA LEU A 268 -23.38 2.15 8.69
C LEU A 268 -24.25 1.54 9.80
N ARG A 269 -24.05 1.99 11.04
CA ARG A 269 -24.77 1.52 12.23
C ARG A 269 -26.18 2.12 12.39
N ASN A 270 -26.39 3.39 12.06
CA ASN A 270 -27.59 4.15 12.46
C ASN A 270 -28.65 4.35 11.37
N THR A 271 -28.48 3.79 10.18
CA THR A 271 -29.41 3.94 9.04
C THR A 271 -30.77 3.22 9.20
N HIS A 272 -31.07 2.67 10.39
CA HIS A 272 -32.34 1.96 10.65
C HIS A 272 -33.54 2.86 10.98
N HIS A 273 -33.36 4.18 11.16
CA HIS A 273 -34.44 5.08 11.57
C HIS A 273 -35.31 5.64 10.43
N GLN A 274 -35.02 5.38 9.15
CA GLN A 274 -35.73 6.04 8.04
C GLN A 274 -36.48 5.12 7.07
N ALA A 275 -36.38 3.79 7.19
CA ALA A 275 -36.91 2.88 6.16
C ALA A 275 -37.94 1.84 6.64
N LEU A 276 -38.23 1.75 7.95
CA LEU A 276 -39.31 0.90 8.43
C LEU A 276 -40.38 1.78 9.06
N GLY A 277 -41.47 1.94 8.32
CA GLY A 277 -42.70 2.55 8.83
C GLY A 277 -43.11 1.88 10.14
N SER A 278 -43.69 2.71 11.00
CA SER A 278 -44.53 2.32 12.13
C SER A 278 -45.37 1.09 11.79
N GLU A 279 -44.98 -0.08 12.29
CA GLU A 279 -45.81 -1.22 12.71
C GLU A 279 -44.88 -2.43 12.89
N LEU A 280 -44.93 -3.07 14.07
CA LEU A 280 -44.05 -4.15 14.55
C LEU A 280 -42.77 -3.72 15.32
N ARG A 281 -42.94 -2.89 16.35
CA ARG A 281 -42.03 -2.87 17.50
C ARG A 281 -42.84 -2.87 18.81
N GLU A 282 -43.51 -3.98 19.06
CA GLU A 282 -43.88 -4.34 20.42
C GLU A 282 -43.34 -5.74 20.71
N ASN A 283 -42.61 -5.82 21.83
CA ASN A 283 -42.33 -7.02 22.62
C ASN A 283 -41.22 -7.96 22.13
N ILE A 284 -39.95 -7.56 22.28
CA ILE A 284 -38.87 -8.45 22.76
C ILE A 284 -37.94 -7.65 23.69
N ASP A 285 -38.12 -7.86 25.00
CA ASP A 285 -37.17 -7.80 26.12
C ASP A 285 -36.11 -6.68 26.20
N GLY A 286 -36.40 -5.67 27.03
CA GLY A 286 -35.89 -5.65 28.41
C GLY A 286 -34.39 -5.54 28.72
N SER A 287 -33.49 -5.28 27.76
CA SER A 287 -32.10 -4.88 28.08
C SER A 287 -31.62 -3.71 27.21
N GLY A 288 -31.24 -2.62 27.88
CA GLY A 288 -31.01 -1.29 27.32
C GLY A 288 -29.73 -1.13 26.49
N HIS A 289 -29.72 -1.66 25.27
CA HIS A 289 -29.00 -1.07 24.15
C HIS A 289 -29.80 -1.30 22.87
N GLU A 290 -30.44 -0.25 22.35
CA GLU A 290 -30.94 -0.24 20.98
C GLU A 290 -29.80 -0.66 20.04
N GLY A 291 -29.84 -1.89 19.56
CA GLY A 291 -28.70 -2.51 18.88
C GLY A 291 -28.33 -1.75 17.60
N SER A 292 -27.12 -1.19 17.58
CA SER A 292 -26.51 -0.63 16.37
C SER A 292 -26.57 -1.65 15.22
N GLY A 293 -26.98 -1.22 14.02
CA GLY A 293 -27.07 -2.10 12.85
C GLY A 293 -25.73 -2.79 12.55
N LYS A 294 -25.76 -4.11 12.34
CA LYS A 294 -24.58 -4.89 11.93
C LYS A 294 -24.32 -4.71 10.43
N TYR A 295 -23.05 -4.76 10.05
CA TYR A 295 -22.60 -4.65 8.66
C TYR A 295 -21.34 -5.49 8.46
N VAL A 296 -21.05 -5.83 7.22
CA VAL A 296 -19.83 -6.58 6.83
C VAL A 296 -18.81 -5.60 6.26
N VAL A 297 -17.55 -5.76 6.63
CA VAL A 297 -16.42 -5.02 6.05
C VAL A 297 -15.69 -5.93 5.08
N LEU A 298 -15.48 -5.46 3.86
CA LEU A 298 -14.76 -6.17 2.81
C LEU A 298 -13.58 -5.34 2.35
N HIS A 299 -12.38 -5.90 2.44
CA HIS A 299 -11.21 -5.34 1.77
C HIS A 299 -10.99 -6.11 0.46
N LEU A 300 -11.40 -5.51 -0.65
CA LEU A 300 -11.33 -6.11 -1.97
C LEU A 300 -10.04 -5.70 -2.66
N ARG A 301 -9.09 -6.63 -2.73
CA ARG A 301 -7.81 -6.45 -3.44
C ARG A 301 -7.87 -7.04 -4.85
N PHE A 302 -8.87 -6.61 -5.62
CA PHE A 302 -9.07 -7.00 -7.02
C PHE A 302 -8.73 -5.85 -7.98
N ASP A 303 -7.59 -5.22 -7.74
CA ASP A 303 -7.12 -4.08 -8.50
C ASP A 303 -6.20 -4.54 -9.63
N LYS A 304 -6.00 -3.68 -10.63
CA LYS A 304 -5.19 -4.01 -11.82
C LYS A 304 -3.77 -4.47 -11.49
N ASP A 305 -3.15 -3.89 -10.47
CA ASP A 305 -1.82 -4.29 -10.01
C ASP A 305 -1.85 -5.69 -9.37
N MET A 306 -2.82 -5.99 -8.53
CA MET A 306 -2.96 -7.32 -7.93
C MET A 306 -3.30 -8.38 -8.98
N ALA A 307 -4.23 -8.09 -9.89
CA ALA A 307 -4.56 -8.95 -11.02
C ALA A 307 -3.31 -9.24 -11.87
N ALA A 308 -2.54 -8.20 -12.22
CA ALA A 308 -1.30 -8.36 -12.98
C ALA A 308 -0.24 -9.16 -12.23
N HIS A 309 -0.06 -8.91 -10.93
CA HIS A 309 0.93 -9.58 -10.08
C HIS A 309 0.63 -11.07 -9.91
N SER A 310 -0.65 -11.43 -9.73
CA SER A 310 -1.08 -12.82 -9.52
C SER A 310 -0.83 -13.73 -10.73
N ALA A 311 -0.79 -13.16 -11.94
CA ALA A 311 -0.70 -13.88 -13.21
C ALA A 311 -1.86 -14.87 -13.48
N CYS A 312 -2.95 -14.78 -12.71
CA CYS A 312 -4.13 -15.62 -12.87
C CYS A 312 -4.96 -15.22 -14.09
N ASP A 313 -5.81 -16.14 -14.54
CA ASP A 313 -6.80 -15.94 -15.59
C ASP A 313 -8.14 -15.58 -14.95
N PHE A 314 -8.70 -14.43 -15.29
CA PHE A 314 -10.02 -13.99 -14.79
C PHE A 314 -11.11 -14.05 -15.85
N GLY A 315 -10.85 -14.67 -17.01
CA GLY A 315 -11.86 -14.94 -18.04
C GLY A 315 -11.87 -13.95 -19.19
N GLY A 316 -10.87 -13.05 -19.27
CA GLY A 316 -10.68 -12.13 -20.38
C GLY A 316 -9.81 -12.69 -21.53
N GLY A 317 -9.39 -13.95 -21.44
CA GLY A 317 -8.71 -14.67 -22.52
C GLY A 317 -7.33 -14.14 -22.88
N LYS A 318 -6.92 -14.28 -24.15
CA LYS A 318 -5.57 -13.89 -24.61
C LYS A 318 -5.30 -12.39 -24.45
N THR A 319 -6.31 -11.55 -24.69
CA THR A 319 -6.20 -10.08 -24.60
C THR A 319 -5.90 -9.64 -23.18
N GLU A 320 -6.63 -10.14 -22.19
CA GLU A 320 -6.38 -9.88 -20.77
C GLU A 320 -4.97 -10.30 -20.37
N LYS A 321 -4.58 -11.54 -20.70
CA LYS A 321 -3.25 -12.07 -20.36
C LYS A 321 -2.13 -11.20 -20.89
N LEU A 322 -2.22 -10.78 -22.15
CA LEU A 322 -1.21 -9.91 -22.76
C LEU A 322 -1.15 -8.54 -22.09
N ALA A 323 -2.31 -7.96 -21.78
CA ALA A 323 -2.39 -6.64 -21.16
C ALA A 323 -1.89 -6.64 -19.70
N LEU A 324 -2.23 -7.67 -18.91
CA LEU A 324 -1.71 -7.85 -17.55
C LEU A 324 -0.20 -8.12 -17.56
N ALA A 325 0.31 -8.91 -18.50
CA ALA A 325 1.74 -9.13 -18.67
C ALA A 325 2.48 -7.83 -19.02
N LYS A 326 1.94 -7.03 -19.94
CA LYS A 326 2.50 -5.72 -20.29
C LYS A 326 2.47 -4.77 -19.10
N TYR A 327 1.37 -4.71 -18.36
CA TYR A 327 1.26 -3.88 -17.16
C TYR A 327 2.32 -4.27 -16.12
N ARG A 328 2.52 -5.58 -15.91
CA ARG A 328 3.53 -6.10 -14.98
C ARG A 328 4.96 -5.69 -15.37
N GLN A 329 5.29 -5.81 -16.65
CA GLN A 329 6.61 -5.40 -17.16
C GLN A 329 6.87 -3.91 -16.91
N VAL A 330 5.89 -3.04 -17.20
CA VAL A 330 6.02 -1.58 -17.01
C VAL A 330 6.14 -1.22 -15.53
N LEU A 331 5.27 -1.79 -14.68
CA LEU A 331 5.17 -1.38 -13.29
C LEU A 331 6.35 -1.87 -12.44
N TRP A 332 6.78 -3.13 -12.62
CA TRP A 332 7.86 -3.72 -11.83
C TRP A 332 9.21 -3.78 -12.55
N GLN A 333 9.31 -3.26 -13.78
CA GLN A 333 10.55 -3.27 -14.58
C GLN A 333 11.12 -4.68 -14.74
N GLY A 334 10.23 -5.68 -14.94
CA GLY A 334 10.61 -7.09 -15.10
C GLY A 334 10.95 -7.84 -13.81
N ARG A 335 10.88 -7.21 -12.62
CA ARG A 335 11.13 -7.88 -11.33
C ARG A 335 10.07 -8.93 -10.96
N VAL A 336 8.86 -8.82 -11.50
CA VAL A 336 7.80 -9.82 -11.34
C VAL A 336 7.70 -10.59 -12.65
N LEU A 337 8.10 -11.86 -12.61
CA LEU A 337 8.12 -12.73 -13.78
C LEU A 337 6.72 -13.28 -14.11
N ASN A 338 6.62 -13.95 -15.27
CA ASN A 338 5.45 -14.80 -15.53
C ASN A 338 5.47 -16.01 -14.59
N SER A 339 4.29 -16.34 -14.07
CA SER A 339 4.12 -17.58 -13.30
C SER A 339 4.43 -18.78 -14.19
N GLN A 340 5.12 -19.77 -13.62
CA GLN A 340 5.30 -21.09 -14.24
C GLN A 340 4.13 -22.04 -13.91
N PHE A 341 3.28 -21.66 -12.95
CA PHE A 341 2.10 -22.42 -12.54
C PHE A 341 0.92 -22.12 -13.45
N THR A 342 0.08 -23.14 -13.64
CA THR A 342 -1.24 -23.04 -14.27
C THR A 342 -2.21 -22.23 -13.41
N ASP A 343 -3.31 -21.72 -14.01
CA ASP A 343 -4.35 -20.99 -13.26
C ASP A 343 -4.92 -21.82 -12.10
N ASN A 344 -5.16 -23.12 -12.33
CA ASN A 344 -5.70 -24.03 -11.32
C ASN A 344 -4.75 -24.18 -10.12
N GLU A 345 -3.44 -24.27 -10.35
CA GLU A 345 -2.43 -24.36 -9.28
C GLU A 345 -2.32 -23.04 -8.51
N LEU A 346 -2.38 -21.89 -9.20
CA LEU A 346 -2.38 -20.59 -8.54
C LEU A 346 -3.61 -20.43 -7.64
N ARG A 347 -4.79 -20.84 -8.12
CA ARG A 347 -6.04 -20.78 -7.36
C ARG A 347 -6.06 -21.73 -6.17
N SER A 348 -5.63 -22.98 -6.37
CA SER A 348 -5.60 -23.98 -5.28
C SER A 348 -4.64 -23.59 -4.15
N GLN A 349 -3.59 -22.83 -4.45
CA GLN A 349 -2.66 -22.28 -3.47
C GLN A 349 -3.10 -20.92 -2.88
N GLY A 350 -4.27 -20.39 -3.24
CA GLY A 350 -4.74 -19.09 -2.76
C GLY A 350 -3.94 -17.90 -3.28
N ARG A 351 -3.22 -18.05 -4.40
CA ARG A 351 -2.39 -16.98 -5.01
C ARG A 351 -3.18 -16.04 -5.92
N CYS A 352 -4.40 -16.40 -6.27
CA CYS A 352 -5.29 -15.55 -7.07
C CYS A 352 -6.22 -14.74 -6.17
N PRO A 353 -6.35 -13.41 -6.39
CA PRO A 353 -7.39 -12.64 -5.74
C PRO A 353 -8.77 -13.13 -6.21
N LEU A 354 -9.74 -13.10 -5.30
CA LEU A 354 -11.13 -13.39 -5.64
C LEU A 354 -11.74 -12.23 -6.43
N THR A 355 -12.42 -12.55 -7.51
CA THR A 355 -13.25 -11.62 -8.28
C THR A 355 -14.45 -11.14 -7.46
N PRO A 356 -15.07 -10.00 -7.81
CA PRO A 356 -16.31 -9.56 -7.17
C PRO A 356 -17.42 -10.61 -7.21
N GLU A 357 -17.51 -11.39 -8.30
CA GLU A 357 -18.47 -12.50 -8.43
C GLU A 357 -18.20 -13.63 -7.43
N GLU A 358 -16.95 -14.07 -7.31
CA GLU A 358 -16.54 -15.12 -6.35
C GLU A 358 -16.76 -14.66 -4.89
N ILE A 359 -16.55 -13.37 -4.59
CA ILE A 359 -16.82 -12.81 -3.26
C ILE A 359 -18.32 -12.76 -2.99
N GLY A 360 -19.14 -12.35 -3.95
CA GLY A 360 -20.60 -12.41 -3.83
C GLY A 360 -21.09 -13.83 -3.55
N LEU A 361 -20.51 -14.82 -4.23
CA LEU A 361 -20.85 -16.23 -4.03
C LEU A 361 -20.46 -16.69 -2.62
N LEU A 362 -19.27 -16.33 -2.15
CA LEU A 362 -18.80 -16.63 -0.80
C LEU A 362 -19.74 -16.01 0.25
N LEU A 363 -20.13 -14.75 0.09
CA LEU A 363 -21.02 -14.07 1.03
C LEU A 363 -22.40 -14.73 1.09
N ALA A 364 -22.98 -15.04 -0.07
CA ALA A 364 -24.25 -15.74 -0.15
C ALA A 364 -24.16 -17.15 0.49
N ALA A 365 -23.07 -17.86 0.26
CA ALA A 365 -22.83 -19.18 0.85
C ALA A 365 -22.67 -19.14 2.38
N LEU A 366 -22.08 -18.08 2.92
CA LEU A 366 -21.89 -17.89 4.36
C LEU A 366 -23.20 -17.62 5.11
N GLY A 367 -24.20 -17.04 4.45
CA GLY A 367 -25.44 -16.65 5.14
C GLY A 367 -25.91 -15.22 4.87
N PHE A 368 -25.11 -14.42 4.17
CA PHE A 368 -25.44 -13.03 3.92
C PHE A 368 -26.48 -12.91 2.82
N SER A 369 -27.52 -12.10 3.07
CA SER A 369 -28.57 -11.81 2.10
C SER A 369 -28.26 -10.55 1.30
N ASN A 370 -29.05 -10.30 0.24
CA ASN A 370 -28.98 -9.06 -0.55
C ASN A 370 -29.30 -7.79 0.26
N ASN A 371 -29.88 -7.93 1.47
CA ASN A 371 -30.14 -6.81 2.38
C ASN A 371 -28.97 -6.53 3.34
N THR A 372 -27.90 -7.33 3.28
CA THR A 372 -26.71 -7.15 4.12
C THR A 372 -25.99 -5.87 3.75
N ARG A 373 -25.76 -5.00 4.73
CA ARG A 373 -24.97 -3.79 4.54
C ARG A 373 -23.48 -4.13 4.43
N LEU A 374 -22.84 -3.60 3.40
CA LEU A 374 -21.42 -3.79 3.13
C LEU A 374 -20.69 -2.45 3.21
N TYR A 375 -19.56 -2.44 3.90
CA TYR A 375 -18.52 -1.43 3.70
C TYR A 375 -17.43 -2.06 2.84
N LEU A 376 -17.28 -1.57 1.61
CA LEU A 376 -16.30 -2.06 0.65
C LEU A 376 -15.11 -1.10 0.59
N ALA A 377 -13.96 -1.55 1.09
CA ALA A 377 -12.67 -0.90 0.88
C ALA A 377 -12.00 -1.55 -0.33
N SER A 378 -11.90 -0.81 -1.44
CA SER A 378 -11.20 -1.24 -2.65
C SER A 378 -10.54 -0.05 -3.31
N HIS A 379 -9.59 -0.31 -4.21
CA HIS A 379 -9.17 0.70 -5.16
C HIS A 379 -9.97 0.52 -6.45
N LYS A 380 -9.48 1.04 -7.58
CA LYS A 380 -10.15 0.85 -8.86
C LYS A 380 -10.16 -0.63 -9.21
N VAL A 381 -11.33 -1.25 -9.02
CA VAL A 381 -11.60 -2.64 -9.36
C VAL A 381 -11.23 -2.86 -10.82
N PHE A 382 -10.42 -3.89 -11.07
CA PHE A 382 -9.83 -4.16 -12.38
C PHE A 382 -10.88 -4.27 -13.51
N LEU A 383 -12.13 -4.60 -13.19
CA LEU A 383 -13.21 -4.84 -14.15
C LEU A 383 -14.20 -3.68 -14.27
N GLU A 384 -14.10 -2.64 -13.44
CA GLU A 384 -14.98 -1.48 -13.53
C GLU A 384 -14.37 -0.46 -14.51
N THR A 385 -14.87 -0.49 -15.74
CA THR A 385 -15.06 0.74 -16.52
C THR A 385 -16.28 1.43 -15.94
N CYS A 386 -16.10 2.61 -15.32
CA CYS A 386 -17.19 3.53 -15.07
C CYS A 386 -17.87 3.93 -16.39
#